data_AF-A0A7S2D7R9-F1
#
_entry.id   AF-A0A7S2D7R9-F1
#
_cell.length_a   1.000
_cell.length_b   1.000
_cell.length_c   1.000
_cell.angle_alpha   90.00
_cell.angle_beta   90.00
_cell.angle_gamma   90.00
#
_symmetry.space_group_name_H-M   'P 1'
#
loop_
_entity.id
_entity.type
_entity.pdbx_description
1 polymer ?
#
loop_
_entity_poly.entity_id
_entity_poly.type
_entity_poly.pdbx_seq_one_letter_code
_entity_poly.pdbx_strand_id
1 'polypeptide(L)'
;VRSRGVLFVVVHTMLSAMALSRLLSLGLYLPSTVVSRPGAGEAHPPCGGPPPSMLRSARVHMTVEFNHATAVAPVATTTTHATVADQLLVDIERALEDRRRIDELVAHFEYSGTVQVPAEGQQYEGQGAVKRFMTTLLHDLDVRAVCLAHDDSGDPAVVISLSDSSDKSRELHLTPASRGTQVAGATLISELMVREQPLGDAAHNEHTEDILTPLFGPAVALASEGSGPKWETYDGRVRQRIWQHSDVFARGNTFLKDTMELTTGRLILMVDATVWSLYSDKMQSWAESVDLTLDTIVAQANEDHKTIETFTYMLDELKRTDPLRRSEPVLAVGGGVLTDTAGFACACWRRGIPWCRLPTTLLGIVDASVGIKVAINYHRKNGVGHFFSPSHTFVDSSFLGTVSLPDIRSGVGEIMKAALIHDRRLYDLVEEHGERLINQRFMGSPEADRVIKLSIDAMLECIGPDLWEENLLRPMDFGHTFSRTLEADERFFLRHGEAVAIDCIMNSLIAEQKGLMTEKEADALLSLYARLGLPCSIDGITAATYKKARDEIIVHRDGLLRAPLPSGVGECEYADEMTDEEIERAFSRLEAFIADHPQTSWNPTKSFATAA
;
A
#
# COMPACT_ATOMS: atom_id res chain seq x y z
N VAL A 1 42.92 29.65 21.52
CA VAL A 1 43.64 30.31 20.40
C VAL A 1 44.31 29.23 19.56
N ARG A 2 44.10 29.28 18.23
CA ARG A 2 44.62 28.37 17.18
C ARG A 2 46.13 28.09 17.39
N SER A 3 46.73 26.95 17.05
CA SER A 3 46.64 26.19 15.80
C SER A 3 47.38 24.84 15.86
N ARG A 4 46.73 23.81 15.30
CA ARG A 4 47.26 22.70 14.46
C ARG A 4 48.53 21.95 14.92
N GLY A 5 48.32 20.80 15.57
CA GLY A 5 49.27 19.69 15.63
C GLY A 5 48.98 18.68 14.52
N VAL A 6 50.05 18.27 13.82
CA VAL A 6 50.08 17.21 12.81
C VAL A 6 50.40 15.89 13.51
N LEU A 7 49.58 14.86 13.29
CA LEU A 7 49.86 13.48 13.74
C LEU A 7 50.34 12.67 12.53
N PHE A 8 51.59 12.19 12.58
CA PHE A 8 52.11 11.18 11.68
C PHE A 8 51.73 9.80 12.20
N VAL A 9 51.06 8.98 11.38
CA VAL A 9 51.00 7.52 11.56
C VAL A 9 51.62 6.88 10.33
N VAL A 10 52.71 6.16 10.58
CA VAL A 10 53.44 5.33 9.63
C VAL A 10 52.62 4.05 9.41
N VAL A 11 52.24 3.77 8.17
CA VAL A 11 51.80 2.42 7.76
C VAL A 11 52.81 1.89 6.75
N HIS A 12 53.54 0.87 7.18
CA HIS A 12 54.35 0.01 6.31
C HIS A 12 53.41 -0.84 5.46
N THR A 13 53.52 -0.73 4.14
CA THR A 13 52.92 -1.71 3.23
C THR A 13 53.96 -2.12 2.19
N MET A 14 54.55 -3.30 2.41
CA MET A 14 55.12 -4.08 1.32
C MET A 14 53.96 -4.59 0.46
N LEU A 15 54.01 -4.23 -0.81
CA LEU A 15 53.11 -4.69 -1.86
C LEU A 15 53.29 -6.20 -2.12
N SER A 16 52.17 -6.92 -2.18
CA SER A 16 52.02 -8.06 -3.08
C SER A 16 50.77 -7.84 -3.93
N ALA A 17 50.96 -7.94 -5.24
CA ALA A 17 50.01 -7.55 -6.26
C ALA A 17 48.84 -8.53 -6.37
N MET A 18 47.63 -8.13 -5.95
CA MET A 18 46.35 -8.63 -6.44
C MET A 18 45.17 -7.89 -5.78
N ALA A 19 44.97 -6.60 -6.09
CA ALA A 19 43.75 -5.88 -5.68
C ALA A 19 43.48 -4.56 -6.43
N LEU A 20 43.81 -4.44 -7.72
CA LEU A 20 43.60 -3.19 -8.49
C LEU A 20 42.69 -3.33 -9.71
N SER A 21 41.63 -4.14 -9.60
CA SER A 21 40.63 -4.30 -10.68
C SER A 21 39.17 -4.17 -10.21
N ARG A 22 38.91 -3.68 -8.99
CA ARG A 22 37.53 -3.54 -8.46
C ARG A 22 37.17 -2.15 -7.92
N LEU A 23 37.88 -1.11 -8.34
CA LEU A 23 37.66 0.27 -7.85
C LEU A 23 37.46 1.32 -8.96
N LEU A 24 37.13 0.92 -10.19
CA LEU A 24 36.87 1.84 -11.31
C LEU A 24 35.46 1.67 -11.92
N SER A 25 34.43 1.52 -11.08
CA SER A 25 33.03 1.49 -11.54
C SER A 25 32.06 2.34 -10.71
N LEU A 26 32.56 3.32 -9.95
CA LEU A 26 31.72 4.25 -9.20
C LEU A 26 32.11 5.69 -9.56
N GLY A 27 31.49 6.20 -10.61
CA GLY A 27 31.58 7.58 -11.06
C GLY A 27 30.97 8.55 -10.05
N LEU A 28 31.79 8.99 -9.10
CA LEU A 28 31.50 10.09 -8.20
C LEU A 28 32.42 11.28 -8.53
N TYR A 29 31.84 12.30 -9.17
CA TYR A 29 32.46 13.63 -9.27
C TYR A 29 32.09 14.43 -8.01
N LEU A 30 33.11 14.87 -7.27
CA LEU A 30 33.00 15.95 -6.28
C LEU A 30 33.77 17.18 -6.80
N PRO A 31 33.33 18.41 -6.46
CA PRO A 31 33.79 19.62 -7.11
C PRO A 31 35.11 20.09 -6.50
N SER A 32 36.00 20.62 -7.33
CA SER A 32 37.08 21.49 -6.85
C SER A 32 37.29 22.67 -7.79
N THR A 33 37.22 23.83 -7.16
CA THR A 33 37.56 25.16 -7.64
C THR A 33 39.07 25.31 -7.86
N VAL A 34 39.43 26.34 -8.67
CA VAL A 34 40.64 27.22 -8.67
C VAL A 34 41.21 27.33 -10.10
N VAL A 35 41.60 28.46 -10.72
CA VAL A 35 41.50 29.93 -10.57
C VAL A 35 42.13 30.54 -11.84
N SER A 36 41.50 31.58 -12.44
CA SER A 36 42.08 32.69 -13.26
C SER A 36 42.84 32.37 -14.58
N ARG A 37 42.82 33.14 -15.68
CA ARG A 37 42.69 34.60 -15.91
C ARG A 37 42.48 34.87 -17.45
N PRO A 38 42.46 36.12 -17.98
CA PRO A 38 41.33 36.74 -18.68
C PRO A 38 41.54 36.94 -20.21
N GLY A 39 40.47 37.20 -20.97
CA GLY A 39 40.58 37.63 -22.37
C GLY A 39 39.23 37.88 -23.04
N ALA A 40 39.07 39.07 -23.60
CA ALA A 40 37.85 39.67 -24.14
C ALA A 40 37.39 39.09 -25.50
N GLY A 41 36.13 39.34 -25.88
CA GLY A 41 35.70 39.36 -27.28
C GLY A 41 34.25 38.95 -27.58
N GLU A 42 33.36 39.95 -27.58
CA GLU A 42 32.18 40.22 -28.44
C GLU A 42 31.34 39.13 -29.17
N ALA A 43 30.02 39.37 -29.11
CA ALA A 43 28.97 39.27 -30.16
C ALA A 43 28.23 37.94 -30.48
N HIS A 44 26.90 38.07 -30.59
CA HIS A 44 25.84 37.09 -30.96
C HIS A 44 25.75 36.83 -32.51
N PRO A 45 24.72 36.14 -33.07
CA PRO A 45 24.56 34.72 -33.46
C PRO A 45 24.32 34.62 -35.02
N PRO A 46 23.57 33.67 -35.67
CA PRO A 46 22.97 32.37 -35.30
C PRO A 46 23.18 31.21 -36.33
N CYS A 47 22.58 30.04 -36.03
CA CYS A 47 22.12 28.95 -36.92
C CYS A 47 23.10 27.87 -37.44
N GLY A 48 22.77 26.59 -37.12
CA GLY A 48 22.77 25.48 -38.09
C GLY A 48 23.65 24.26 -37.80
N GLY A 49 23.03 23.10 -37.53
CA GLY A 49 23.56 21.77 -37.88
C GLY A 49 23.77 20.74 -36.74
N PRO A 50 23.32 19.47 -36.90
CA PRO A 50 23.44 18.40 -35.88
C PRO A 50 24.83 17.75 -35.84
N PRO A 51 25.17 16.99 -34.76
CA PRO A 51 26.55 16.59 -34.47
C PRO A 51 27.03 15.39 -35.31
N PRO A 52 28.34 15.30 -35.62
CA PRO A 52 28.93 14.12 -36.23
C PRO A 52 29.36 13.07 -35.19
N SER A 53 29.40 11.85 -35.70
CA SER A 53 29.71 10.56 -35.11
C SER A 53 31.09 10.45 -34.42
N MET A 54 31.15 9.62 -33.37
CA MET A 54 32.41 9.05 -32.87
C MET A 54 32.50 7.55 -33.13
N LEU A 55 33.74 7.15 -33.42
CA LEU A 55 34.22 5.86 -33.89
C LEU A 55 34.42 4.81 -32.79
N ARG A 56 34.23 3.55 -33.22
CA ARG A 56 34.57 2.20 -32.75
C ARG A 56 35.69 2.00 -31.69
N SER A 57 35.46 1.06 -30.76
CA SER A 57 36.05 -0.32 -30.65
C SER A 57 35.67 -0.91 -29.26
N ALA A 58 35.53 -2.21 -28.98
CA ALA A 58 35.99 -3.45 -29.61
C ALA A 58 34.95 -4.59 -29.43
N ARG A 59 34.94 -5.55 -30.36
CA ARG A 59 34.15 -6.80 -30.27
C ARG A 59 34.95 -7.87 -29.54
N VAL A 60 34.35 -8.53 -28.55
CA VAL A 60 34.82 -9.80 -27.99
C VAL A 60 33.95 -10.91 -28.57
N HIS A 61 34.56 -11.85 -29.29
CA HIS A 61 33.92 -13.09 -29.72
C HIS A 61 34.09 -14.13 -28.60
N MET A 62 32.97 -14.68 -28.12
CA MET A 62 32.96 -15.84 -27.23
C MET A 62 32.31 -16.99 -28.01
N THR A 63 33.07 -18.04 -28.26
CA THR A 63 32.57 -19.29 -28.86
C THR A 63 32.34 -20.28 -27.73
N VAL A 64 31.12 -20.82 -27.64
CA VAL A 64 30.79 -21.92 -26.71
C VAL A 64 30.56 -23.17 -27.56
N GLU A 65 31.42 -24.16 -27.42
CA GLU A 65 31.22 -25.50 -27.97
C GLU A 65 30.37 -26.32 -26.98
N PHE A 66 29.27 -26.89 -27.47
CA PHE A 66 28.46 -27.86 -26.73
C PHE A 66 28.78 -29.28 -27.21
N ASN A 67 29.26 -30.12 -26.28
CA ASN A 67 29.36 -31.56 -26.48
C ASN A 67 27.95 -32.17 -26.59
N HIS A 68 27.67 -32.84 -27.71
CA HIS A 68 26.44 -33.58 -27.93
C HIS A 68 26.38 -34.82 -27.03
N ALA A 69 25.44 -34.82 -26.08
CA ALA A 69 24.82 -36.04 -25.58
C ALA A 69 23.41 -36.14 -26.16
N THR A 70 23.10 -37.30 -26.72
CA THR A 70 21.90 -37.68 -27.47
C THR A 70 20.58 -37.36 -26.76
N ALA A 71 19.71 -36.60 -27.43
CA ALA A 71 18.28 -36.54 -27.14
C ALA A 71 17.48 -36.60 -28.45
N VAL A 72 16.46 -37.45 -28.45
CA VAL A 72 15.60 -37.83 -29.57
C VAL A 72 14.79 -36.63 -30.08
N ALA A 73 14.73 -36.44 -31.39
CA ALA A 73 13.93 -35.38 -32.02
C ALA A 73 12.42 -35.64 -31.89
N PRO A 74 11.60 -34.66 -31.44
CA PRO A 74 10.16 -34.79 -31.50
C PRO A 74 9.64 -34.53 -32.92
N VAL A 75 8.62 -35.29 -33.29
CA VAL A 75 7.89 -35.20 -34.56
C VAL A 75 7.05 -33.91 -34.57
N ALA A 76 7.18 -33.10 -35.62
CA ALA A 76 6.39 -31.88 -35.80
C ALA A 76 4.93 -32.20 -36.11
N THR A 77 4.00 -31.68 -35.29
CA THR A 77 2.55 -31.70 -35.55
C THR A 77 2.09 -30.28 -35.91
N THR A 78 1.48 -30.13 -37.08
CA THR A 78 0.81 -28.89 -37.50
C THR A 78 -0.38 -28.59 -36.59
N THR A 79 -0.35 -27.46 -35.88
CA THR A 79 -1.47 -26.94 -35.07
C THR A 79 -2.43 -26.18 -35.99
N THR A 80 -3.75 -26.33 -35.81
CA THR A 80 -4.77 -25.69 -36.66
C THR A 80 -5.12 -24.30 -36.15
N HIS A 81 -5.66 -23.41 -37.00
CA HIS A 81 -6.15 -22.09 -36.57
C HIS A 81 -7.13 -22.18 -35.38
N ALA A 82 -7.94 -23.25 -35.32
CA ALA A 82 -8.89 -23.48 -34.24
C ALA A 82 -8.21 -23.66 -32.88
N THR A 83 -7.07 -24.36 -32.82
CA THR A 83 -6.36 -24.60 -31.55
C THR A 83 -5.70 -23.33 -30.99
N VAL A 84 -5.39 -22.37 -31.85
CA VAL A 84 -4.83 -21.06 -31.44
C VAL A 84 -5.95 -20.14 -30.94
N ALA A 85 -7.11 -20.13 -31.59
CA ALA A 85 -8.27 -19.38 -31.15
C ALA A 85 -8.81 -19.89 -29.79
N ASP A 86 -8.87 -21.22 -29.59
CA ASP A 86 -9.27 -21.83 -28.32
C ASP A 86 -8.36 -21.40 -27.17
N GLN A 87 -7.04 -21.41 -27.38
CA GLN A 87 -6.07 -20.98 -26.37
C GLN A 87 -6.20 -19.47 -26.09
N LEU A 88 -6.38 -18.67 -27.15
CA LEU A 88 -6.59 -17.23 -27.01
C LEU A 88 -7.87 -16.90 -26.22
N LEU A 89 -8.96 -17.64 -26.43
CA LEU A 89 -10.19 -17.50 -25.64
C LEU A 89 -9.90 -17.73 -24.16
N VAL A 90 -9.28 -18.88 -23.84
CA VAL A 90 -8.97 -19.25 -22.44
C VAL A 90 -8.12 -18.19 -21.76
N ASP A 91 -7.13 -17.64 -22.46
CA ASP A 91 -6.24 -16.63 -21.88
C ASP A 91 -6.92 -15.25 -21.73
N ILE A 92 -7.86 -14.91 -22.62
CA ILE A 92 -8.70 -13.71 -22.48
C ILE A 92 -9.67 -13.87 -21.30
N GLU A 93 -10.35 -15.01 -21.16
CA GLU A 93 -11.24 -15.29 -20.03
C GLU A 93 -10.46 -15.19 -18.70
N ARG A 94 -9.27 -15.77 -18.64
CA ARG A 94 -8.38 -15.69 -17.49
C ARG A 94 -7.89 -14.27 -17.21
N ALA A 95 -7.65 -13.47 -18.24
CA ALA A 95 -7.24 -12.07 -18.09
C ALA A 95 -8.40 -11.17 -17.64
N LEU A 96 -9.64 -11.50 -18.03
CA LEU A 96 -10.87 -10.86 -17.53
C LEU A 96 -11.15 -11.22 -16.07
N GLU A 97 -10.91 -12.47 -15.68
CA GLU A 97 -11.01 -12.94 -14.27
C GLU A 97 -9.90 -12.37 -13.38
N ASP A 98 -8.66 -12.32 -13.88
CA ASP A 98 -7.49 -11.82 -13.15
C ASP A 98 -6.59 -10.97 -14.06
N ARG A 99 -6.64 -9.66 -13.83
CA ARG A 99 -5.96 -8.62 -14.62
C ARG A 99 -4.44 -8.81 -14.73
N ARG A 100 -3.82 -9.54 -13.80
CA ARG A 100 -2.38 -9.81 -13.81
C ARG A 100 -1.98 -10.85 -14.85
N ARG A 101 -2.96 -11.60 -15.36
CA ARG A 101 -2.76 -12.66 -16.36
C ARG A 101 -2.74 -12.11 -17.78
N ILE A 102 -2.89 -10.80 -17.96
CA ILE A 102 -2.60 -10.14 -19.25
C ILE A 102 -1.15 -10.43 -19.69
N ASP A 103 -0.20 -10.50 -18.76
CA ASP A 103 1.18 -10.88 -19.09
C ASP A 103 1.30 -12.35 -19.55
N GLU A 104 0.43 -13.24 -19.06
CA GLU A 104 0.34 -14.63 -19.54
C GLU A 104 -0.26 -14.67 -20.96
N LEU A 105 -1.34 -13.93 -21.21
CA LEU A 105 -1.93 -13.75 -22.53
C LEU A 105 -0.89 -13.21 -23.54
N VAL A 106 -0.14 -12.18 -23.14
CA VAL A 106 0.88 -11.55 -24.00
C VAL A 106 2.08 -12.49 -24.24
N ALA A 107 2.38 -13.41 -23.31
CA ALA A 107 3.43 -14.40 -23.48
C ALA A 107 3.14 -15.40 -24.62
N HIS A 108 1.88 -15.53 -25.04
CA HIS A 108 1.49 -16.34 -26.20
C HIS A 108 1.68 -15.63 -27.54
N PHE A 109 2.13 -14.38 -27.55
CA PHE A 109 2.54 -13.67 -28.77
C PHE A 109 4.03 -13.85 -29.01
N GLU A 110 4.43 -13.91 -30.28
CA GLU A 110 5.84 -13.78 -30.64
C GLU A 110 6.39 -12.44 -30.13
N TYR A 111 7.70 -12.38 -29.85
CA TYR A 111 8.31 -11.14 -29.34
C TYR A 111 8.10 -9.95 -30.29
N SER A 112 8.10 -10.21 -31.60
CA SER A 112 7.78 -9.27 -32.68
C SER A 112 6.31 -9.34 -33.15
N GLY A 113 5.43 -9.96 -32.37
CA GLY A 113 4.03 -10.14 -32.72
C GLY A 113 3.33 -8.80 -32.94
N THR A 114 2.34 -8.80 -33.84
CA THR A 114 1.62 -7.58 -34.22
C THR A 114 0.12 -7.71 -33.98
N VAL A 115 -0.52 -6.61 -33.55
CA VAL A 115 -1.98 -6.48 -33.53
C VAL A 115 -2.38 -5.41 -34.55
N GLN A 116 -3.26 -5.77 -35.47
CA GLN A 116 -3.76 -4.87 -36.51
C GLN A 116 -5.22 -4.51 -36.24
N VAL A 117 -5.52 -3.20 -36.27
CA VAL A 117 -6.89 -2.66 -36.14
C VAL A 117 -7.19 -1.86 -37.42
N PRO A 118 -7.66 -2.52 -38.50
CA PRO A 118 -7.78 -1.89 -39.82
C PRO A 118 -8.74 -0.69 -39.85
N ALA A 119 -9.81 -0.72 -39.04
CA ALA A 119 -10.79 0.35 -38.96
C ALA A 119 -10.17 1.68 -38.47
N GLU A 120 -9.14 1.60 -37.63
CA GLU A 120 -8.44 2.77 -37.08
C GLU A 120 -7.14 3.10 -37.83
N GLY A 121 -6.73 2.27 -38.79
CA GLY A 121 -5.44 2.37 -39.46
C GLY A 121 -4.25 2.21 -38.51
N GLN A 122 -4.46 1.56 -37.35
CA GLN A 122 -3.44 1.40 -36.31
C GLN A 122 -2.84 0.00 -36.30
N GLN A 123 -1.55 -0.07 -35.99
CA GLN A 123 -0.79 -1.31 -35.84
C GLN A 123 0.08 -1.22 -34.58
N TYR A 124 -0.02 -2.25 -33.74
CA TYR A 124 0.72 -2.37 -32.49
C TYR A 124 1.79 -3.45 -32.64
N GLU A 125 3.06 -3.06 -32.67
CA GLU A 125 4.17 -3.98 -32.90
C GLU A 125 4.95 -4.28 -31.61
N GLY A 126 5.17 -5.58 -31.35
CA GLY A 126 5.94 -6.09 -30.22
C GLY A 126 5.14 -6.20 -28.92
N GLN A 127 5.55 -7.13 -28.06
CA GLN A 127 4.82 -7.52 -26.85
C GLN A 127 4.43 -6.35 -25.93
N GLY A 128 5.25 -5.31 -25.81
CA GLY A 128 4.93 -4.14 -25.00
C GLY A 128 3.75 -3.31 -25.55
N ALA A 129 3.62 -3.21 -26.89
CA ALA A 129 2.50 -2.53 -27.54
C ALA A 129 1.24 -3.38 -27.51
N VAL A 130 1.38 -4.70 -27.78
CA VAL A 130 0.30 -5.68 -27.64
C VAL A 130 -0.27 -5.68 -26.22
N LYS A 131 0.58 -5.66 -25.20
CA LYS A 131 0.16 -5.59 -23.79
C LYS A 131 -0.71 -4.37 -23.52
N ARG A 132 -0.28 -3.18 -23.97
CA ARG A 132 -1.06 -1.95 -23.78
C ARG A 132 -2.41 -2.02 -24.47
N PHE A 133 -2.44 -2.52 -25.70
CA PHE A 133 -3.69 -2.71 -26.44
C PHE A 133 -4.63 -3.68 -25.71
N MET A 134 -4.15 -4.86 -25.30
CA MET A 134 -4.96 -5.85 -24.58
C MET A 134 -5.43 -5.33 -23.22
N THR A 135 -4.62 -4.52 -22.55
CA THR A 135 -5.02 -3.84 -21.31
C THR A 135 -6.19 -2.92 -21.58
N THR A 136 -6.08 -1.98 -22.54
CA THR A 136 -7.18 -1.07 -22.86
C THR A 136 -8.45 -1.80 -23.31
N LEU A 137 -8.31 -2.83 -24.17
CA LEU A 137 -9.42 -3.64 -24.66
C LEU A 137 -10.18 -4.36 -23.53
N LEU A 138 -9.48 -4.97 -22.58
CA LEU A 138 -10.08 -5.79 -21.51
C LEU A 138 -10.39 -5.00 -20.23
N HIS A 139 -9.91 -3.76 -20.12
CA HIS A 139 -10.01 -2.95 -18.90
C HIS A 139 -10.85 -1.68 -19.09
N ASP A 140 -10.65 -0.96 -20.20
CA ASP A 140 -11.26 0.35 -20.41
C ASP A 140 -12.59 0.24 -21.17
N LEU A 141 -12.88 -0.94 -21.74
CA LEU A 141 -14.14 -1.25 -22.41
C LEU A 141 -14.97 -2.23 -21.58
N ASP A 142 -16.28 -2.00 -21.52
CA ASP A 142 -17.23 -2.80 -20.74
C ASP A 142 -17.53 -4.13 -21.45
N VAL A 143 -16.71 -5.15 -21.17
CA VAL A 143 -16.82 -6.50 -21.74
C VAL A 143 -17.98 -7.26 -21.10
N ARG A 144 -19.00 -7.62 -21.89
CA ARG A 144 -20.15 -8.41 -21.43
C ARG A 144 -19.99 -9.91 -21.61
N ALA A 145 -19.39 -10.32 -22.71
CA ALA A 145 -19.23 -11.74 -23.06
C ALA A 145 -18.01 -11.94 -23.97
N VAL A 146 -17.42 -13.13 -23.88
CA VAL A 146 -16.40 -13.60 -24.80
C VAL A 146 -16.76 -15.02 -25.24
N CYS A 147 -16.66 -15.32 -26.53
CA CYS A 147 -16.94 -16.65 -27.07
C CYS A 147 -16.09 -16.94 -28.32
N LEU A 148 -16.13 -18.19 -28.80
CA LEU A 148 -15.54 -18.58 -30.08
C LEU A 148 -16.60 -18.48 -31.18
N ALA A 149 -16.21 -17.89 -32.30
CA ALA A 149 -16.99 -17.86 -33.53
C ALA A 149 -16.06 -18.02 -34.76
N HIS A 150 -16.60 -17.74 -35.94
CA HIS A 150 -15.81 -17.64 -37.16
C HIS A 150 -15.92 -16.21 -37.70
N ASP A 151 -14.83 -15.68 -38.24
CA ASP A 151 -14.86 -14.38 -38.92
C ASP A 151 -15.53 -14.48 -40.31
N ASP A 152 -15.65 -13.34 -41.00
CA ASP A 152 -16.28 -13.26 -42.34
C ASP A 152 -15.61 -14.15 -43.40
N SER A 153 -14.37 -14.59 -43.16
CA SER A 153 -13.59 -15.46 -44.06
C SER A 153 -13.73 -16.94 -43.71
N GLY A 154 -14.42 -17.26 -42.62
CA GLY A 154 -14.61 -18.61 -42.11
C GLY A 154 -13.45 -19.10 -41.23
N ASP A 155 -12.56 -18.21 -40.79
CA ASP A 155 -11.47 -18.55 -39.89
C ASP A 155 -11.91 -18.42 -38.42
N PRO A 156 -11.46 -19.30 -37.51
CA PRO A 156 -11.87 -19.26 -36.11
C PRO A 156 -11.34 -18.00 -35.42
N ALA A 157 -12.24 -17.31 -34.71
CA ALA A 157 -11.99 -16.03 -34.05
C ALA A 157 -12.57 -16.02 -32.64
N VAL A 158 -11.95 -15.22 -31.76
CA VAL A 158 -12.52 -14.90 -30.44
C VAL A 158 -13.36 -13.65 -30.58
N VAL A 159 -14.64 -13.71 -30.21
CA VAL A 159 -15.58 -12.60 -30.28
C VAL A 159 -15.79 -12.02 -28.89
N ILE A 160 -15.54 -10.72 -28.75
CA ILE A 160 -15.76 -9.96 -27.51
C ILE A 160 -16.95 -9.03 -27.73
N SER A 161 -18.02 -9.22 -26.95
CA SER A 161 -19.19 -8.33 -26.96
C SER A 161 -19.01 -7.20 -25.96
N LEU A 162 -19.15 -5.96 -26.42
CA LEU A 162 -18.97 -4.74 -25.62
C LEU A 162 -20.28 -3.93 -25.54
N SER A 163 -20.51 -3.23 -24.43
CA SER A 163 -21.52 -2.16 -24.33
C SER A 163 -20.91 -0.77 -24.36
N ASP A 164 -21.57 0.19 -25.02
CA ASP A 164 -21.28 1.62 -24.86
C ASP A 164 -22.26 2.30 -23.89
N SER A 165 -21.94 3.53 -23.47
CA SER A 165 -22.78 4.36 -22.58
C SER A 165 -24.15 4.75 -23.18
N SER A 166 -24.43 4.35 -24.43
CA SER A 166 -25.69 4.53 -25.14
C SER A 166 -26.44 3.22 -25.40
N ASP A 167 -26.03 2.13 -24.74
CA ASP A 167 -26.60 0.78 -24.81
C ASP A 167 -26.59 0.16 -26.23
N LYS A 168 -25.68 0.65 -27.10
CA LYS A 168 -25.40 0.02 -28.38
C LYS A 168 -24.31 -1.03 -28.19
N SER A 169 -24.70 -2.29 -28.37
CA SER A 169 -23.77 -3.42 -28.33
C SER A 169 -22.98 -3.51 -29.63
N ARG A 170 -21.68 -3.72 -29.52
CA ARG A 170 -20.78 -3.98 -30.66
C ARG A 170 -19.92 -5.21 -30.38
N GLU A 171 -19.44 -5.84 -31.44
CA GLU A 171 -18.57 -7.02 -31.34
C GLU A 171 -17.20 -6.73 -31.91
N LEU A 172 -16.17 -7.19 -31.19
CA LEU A 172 -14.80 -7.23 -31.67
C LEU A 172 -14.42 -8.67 -31.98
N HIS A 173 -14.05 -8.92 -33.23
CA HIS A 173 -13.62 -10.22 -33.73
C HIS A 173 -12.09 -10.24 -33.77
N LEU A 174 -11.48 -11.10 -32.96
CA LEU A 174 -10.04 -11.28 -32.82
C LEU A 174 -9.61 -12.56 -33.56
N THR A 175 -9.06 -12.40 -34.77
CA THR A 175 -8.62 -13.52 -35.63
C THR A 175 -7.09 -13.67 -35.59
N PRO A 176 -6.53 -14.76 -35.03
CA PRO A 176 -5.10 -15.03 -35.06
C PRO A 176 -4.63 -15.55 -36.43
N ALA A 177 -3.65 -14.89 -37.04
CA ALA A 177 -3.05 -15.31 -38.30
C ALA A 177 -1.91 -16.32 -38.03
N SER A 178 -2.24 -17.61 -37.93
CA SER A 178 -1.23 -18.64 -37.65
C SER A 178 -0.47 -19.11 -38.89
N ARG A 179 0.72 -18.57 -39.11
CA ARG A 179 1.86 -19.35 -39.68
C ARG A 179 3.08 -19.20 -38.78
N GLY A 180 2.96 -19.66 -37.54
CA GLY A 180 4.02 -19.63 -36.52
C GLY A 180 4.90 -20.87 -36.52
N THR A 181 6.19 -20.68 -36.21
CA THR A 181 7.20 -21.74 -36.10
C THR A 181 7.13 -22.36 -34.70
N GLN A 182 7.12 -23.70 -34.57
CA GLN A 182 7.09 -24.36 -33.27
C GLN A 182 8.40 -24.13 -32.49
N VAL A 183 8.31 -23.56 -31.28
CA VAL A 183 9.40 -23.50 -30.31
C VAL A 183 8.91 -24.15 -29.02
N ALA A 184 9.59 -25.21 -28.58
CA ALA A 184 9.33 -25.90 -27.31
C ALA A 184 7.87 -26.38 -27.07
N GLY A 185 7.12 -26.69 -28.13
CA GLY A 185 5.77 -27.28 -28.04
C GLY A 185 4.63 -26.27 -27.84
N ALA A 186 4.90 -24.96 -27.85
CA ALA A 186 3.88 -23.92 -27.82
C ALA A 186 3.75 -23.23 -29.19
N THR A 187 2.52 -23.00 -29.65
CA THR A 187 2.22 -22.23 -30.87
C THR A 187 2.05 -20.77 -30.46
N LEU A 188 2.88 -19.88 -31.01
CA LEU A 188 2.83 -18.44 -30.72
C LEU A 188 2.03 -17.70 -31.79
N ILE A 189 1.37 -16.62 -31.37
CA ILE A 189 0.62 -15.69 -32.22
C ILE A 189 1.60 -14.67 -32.80
N SER A 190 1.88 -14.77 -34.10
CA SER A 190 2.71 -13.81 -34.83
C SER A 190 1.93 -12.55 -35.22
N GLU A 191 0.64 -12.68 -35.47
CA GLU A 191 -0.24 -11.60 -35.91
C GLU A 191 -1.67 -11.86 -35.44
N LEU A 192 -2.31 -10.83 -34.92
CA LEU A 192 -3.71 -10.83 -34.50
C LEU A 192 -4.45 -9.68 -35.20
N MET A 193 -5.53 -10.02 -35.88
CA MET A 193 -6.39 -9.05 -36.55
C MET A 193 -7.62 -8.77 -35.68
N VAL A 194 -7.91 -7.48 -35.45
CA VAL A 194 -9.10 -7.04 -34.68
C VAL A 194 -10.04 -6.30 -35.62
N ARG A 195 -11.25 -6.81 -35.79
CA ARG A 195 -12.30 -6.19 -36.61
C ARG A 195 -13.52 -5.87 -35.75
N GLU A 196 -14.06 -4.67 -35.93
CA GLU A 196 -15.32 -4.26 -35.30
C GLU A 196 -16.48 -4.55 -36.24
N GLN A 197 -17.52 -5.20 -35.72
CA GLN A 197 -18.77 -5.45 -36.43
C GLN A 197 -19.98 -4.94 -35.61
N PRO A 198 -20.97 -4.29 -36.25
CA PRO A 198 -22.24 -3.99 -35.58
C PRO A 198 -23.02 -5.28 -35.32
N LEU A 199 -23.70 -5.37 -34.18
CA LEU A 199 -24.55 -6.53 -33.83
C LEU A 199 -25.60 -6.74 -34.93
N GLY A 200 -25.53 -7.87 -35.64
CA GLY A 200 -26.54 -8.22 -36.64
C GLY A 200 -27.82 -8.77 -35.98
N ASP A 201 -28.99 -8.48 -36.56
CA ASP A 201 -30.32 -8.92 -36.10
C ASP A 201 -30.56 -10.47 -36.15
N ALA A 202 -29.52 -11.29 -36.09
CA ALA A 202 -29.60 -12.73 -36.34
C ALA A 202 -29.30 -13.58 -35.09
N ALA A 203 -30.38 -14.16 -34.57
CA ALA A 203 -30.44 -15.37 -33.73
C ALA A 203 -29.97 -15.26 -32.28
N HIS A 204 -30.89 -14.83 -31.42
CA HIS A 204 -31.07 -15.41 -30.09
C HIS A 204 -31.12 -16.94 -30.20
N ASN A 205 -30.02 -17.63 -29.88
CA ASN A 205 -30.06 -19.05 -29.54
C ASN A 205 -30.28 -19.16 -28.03
N GLU A 206 -31.39 -19.81 -27.64
CA GLU A 206 -31.91 -19.99 -26.29
C GLU A 206 -31.05 -20.90 -25.37
N HIS A 207 -29.72 -20.80 -25.43
CA HIS A 207 -28.81 -21.58 -24.57
C HIS A 207 -27.83 -20.73 -23.73
N THR A 208 -28.04 -19.41 -23.67
CA THR A 208 -27.15 -18.46 -22.99
C THR A 208 -27.71 -17.87 -21.69
N GLU A 209 -28.78 -18.43 -21.12
CA GLU A 209 -29.34 -17.95 -19.83
C GLU A 209 -28.81 -18.68 -18.59
N ASP A 210 -28.10 -19.81 -18.72
CA ASP A 210 -27.67 -20.61 -17.56
C ASP A 210 -26.22 -20.37 -17.07
N ILE A 211 -25.51 -19.36 -17.60
CA ILE A 211 -24.16 -18.98 -17.12
C ILE A 211 -24.06 -17.45 -16.95
N LEU A 212 -25.03 -16.87 -16.24
CA LEU A 212 -24.94 -15.48 -15.78
C LEU A 212 -24.66 -15.46 -14.29
N THR A 213 -23.39 -15.67 -13.93
CA THR A 213 -22.88 -15.27 -12.62
C THR A 213 -22.29 -13.86 -12.77
N PRO A 214 -22.72 -12.85 -12.01
CA PRO A 214 -22.18 -11.50 -12.15
C PRO A 214 -20.70 -11.49 -11.76
N LEU A 215 -19.84 -11.10 -12.71
CA LEU A 215 -18.37 -11.06 -12.61
C LEU A 215 -17.83 -9.92 -11.73
N PHE A 216 -18.67 -8.99 -11.27
CA PHE A 216 -18.26 -7.86 -10.45
C PHE A 216 -19.06 -7.77 -9.14
N GLY A 217 -18.41 -8.22 -8.08
CA GLY A 217 -18.62 -7.78 -6.70
C GLY A 217 -17.25 -7.78 -5.99
N PRO A 218 -16.99 -6.89 -5.03
CA PRO A 218 -15.72 -6.90 -4.31
C PRO A 218 -15.65 -8.21 -3.52
N ALA A 219 -14.81 -9.15 -3.95
CA ALA A 219 -14.53 -10.34 -3.16
C ALA A 219 -13.58 -9.98 -2.01
N VAL A 220 -14.08 -9.20 -1.05
CA VAL A 220 -13.68 -9.40 0.34
C VAL A 220 -14.26 -10.78 0.68
N ALA A 221 -13.44 -11.82 0.63
CA ALA A 221 -13.82 -13.09 1.19
C ALA A 221 -13.91 -12.90 2.71
N LEU A 222 -15.08 -12.47 3.20
CA LEU A 222 -15.47 -12.60 4.60
C LEU A 222 -15.48 -14.10 4.89
N ALA A 223 -14.38 -14.60 5.45
CA ALA A 223 -14.27 -16.00 5.80
C ALA A 223 -15.39 -16.35 6.81
N SER A 224 -16.10 -17.43 6.50
CA SER A 224 -17.07 -18.07 7.37
C SER A 224 -16.42 -18.50 8.69
N GLU A 225 -17.23 -18.71 9.73
CA GLU A 225 -16.81 -19.37 10.98
C GLU A 225 -16.03 -20.66 10.67
N GLY A 226 -14.70 -20.59 10.75
CA GLY A 226 -13.77 -21.62 10.30
C GLY A 226 -12.35 -21.31 10.76
N SER A 227 -11.45 -22.29 10.68
CA SER A 227 -10.07 -22.24 11.21
C SER A 227 -9.10 -21.33 10.42
N GLY A 228 -9.61 -20.47 9.55
CA GLY A 228 -8.83 -19.59 8.67
C GLY A 228 -8.65 -18.16 9.24
N PRO A 229 -7.90 -17.30 8.52
CA PRO A 229 -7.79 -15.89 8.91
C PRO A 229 -9.17 -15.23 8.84
N LYS A 230 -9.43 -14.32 9.78
CA LYS A 230 -10.70 -13.57 9.81
C LYS A 230 -10.83 -12.62 8.62
N TRP A 231 -9.70 -12.04 8.20
CA TRP A 231 -9.58 -11.30 6.95
C TRP A 231 -8.40 -11.82 6.14
N GLU A 232 -8.61 -11.99 4.84
CA GLU A 232 -7.54 -12.26 3.89
C GLU A 232 -7.73 -11.33 2.69
N THR A 233 -6.67 -10.62 2.31
CA THR A 233 -6.63 -9.82 1.08
C THR A 233 -5.47 -10.26 0.21
N TYR A 234 -5.65 -10.14 -1.11
CA TYR A 234 -4.62 -10.41 -2.09
C TYR A 234 -4.76 -9.39 -3.22
N ASP A 235 -3.84 -8.42 -3.27
CA ASP A 235 -3.78 -7.41 -4.35
C ASP A 235 -3.07 -7.95 -5.61
N GLY A 236 -2.63 -9.21 -5.52
CA GLY A 236 -1.94 -9.90 -6.56
C GLY A 236 -0.41 -9.78 -6.57
N ARG A 237 0.16 -9.06 -5.61
CA ARG A 237 1.60 -9.03 -5.29
C ARG A 237 1.85 -9.61 -3.89
N VAL A 238 1.01 -9.24 -2.92
CA VAL A 238 1.13 -9.62 -1.51
C VAL A 238 -0.20 -10.15 -0.99
N ARG A 239 -0.13 -11.16 -0.13
CA ARG A 239 -1.28 -11.71 0.58
C ARG A 239 -1.22 -11.32 2.04
N GLN A 240 -2.19 -10.56 2.51
CA GLN A 240 -2.31 -10.20 3.92
C GLN A 240 -3.28 -11.17 4.62
N ARG A 241 -2.92 -11.58 5.83
CA ARG A 241 -3.77 -12.42 6.68
C ARG A 241 -3.88 -11.79 8.05
N ILE A 242 -5.11 -11.46 8.44
CA ILE A 242 -5.41 -10.87 9.74
C ILE A 242 -6.27 -11.86 10.52
N TRP A 243 -5.78 -12.23 11.69
CA TRP A 243 -6.43 -13.16 12.60
C TRP A 243 -6.95 -12.39 13.80
N GLN A 244 -8.13 -12.77 14.30
CA GLN A 244 -8.60 -12.31 15.60
C GLN A 244 -8.64 -13.51 16.53
N HIS A 245 -7.82 -13.45 17.59
CA HIS A 245 -7.75 -14.51 18.59
C HIS A 245 -7.45 -13.86 19.95
N SER A 246 -8.22 -14.22 20.96
CA SER A 246 -8.03 -13.69 22.31
C SER A 246 -6.98 -14.50 23.06
N ASP A 247 -6.23 -13.82 23.92
CA ASP A 247 -5.27 -14.43 24.85
C ASP A 247 -4.22 -15.32 24.16
N VAL A 248 -3.55 -14.75 23.15
CA VAL A 248 -2.60 -15.49 22.30
C VAL A 248 -1.36 -15.99 23.04
N PHE A 249 -1.05 -15.42 24.20
CA PHE A 249 0.00 -15.85 25.13
C PHE A 249 -0.56 -16.62 26.34
N ALA A 250 -1.76 -17.19 26.26
CA ALA A 250 -2.24 -18.12 27.29
C ALA A 250 -1.40 -19.40 27.32
N ARG A 251 -1.05 -19.90 28.51
CA ARG A 251 -0.28 -21.14 28.65
C ARG A 251 -0.93 -22.30 27.88
N GLY A 252 -0.16 -23.00 27.06
CA GLY A 252 -0.61 -24.11 26.22
C GLY A 252 -1.34 -23.70 24.93
N ASN A 253 -1.56 -22.41 24.68
CA ASN A 253 -2.15 -21.94 23.44
C ASN A 253 -1.15 -22.08 22.27
N THR A 254 -1.39 -23.02 21.35
CA THR A 254 -0.49 -23.27 20.21
C THR A 254 -0.76 -22.36 19.01
N PHE A 255 -1.78 -21.49 19.07
CA PHE A 255 -2.26 -20.70 17.93
C PHE A 255 -1.14 -19.97 17.18
N LEU A 256 -0.33 -19.13 17.86
CA LEU A 256 0.76 -18.41 17.20
C LEU A 256 1.81 -19.36 16.61
N LYS A 257 2.14 -20.44 17.33
CA LYS A 257 3.12 -21.44 16.90
C LYS A 257 2.67 -22.15 15.62
N ASP A 258 1.42 -22.58 15.60
CA ASP A 258 0.82 -23.33 14.49
C ASP A 258 0.59 -22.43 13.29
N THR A 259 0.04 -21.23 13.48
CA THR A 259 -0.22 -20.28 12.39
C THR A 259 1.06 -19.76 11.74
N MET A 260 2.13 -19.53 12.50
CA MET A 260 3.42 -19.09 11.97
C MET A 260 4.30 -20.26 11.49
N GLU A 261 3.82 -21.50 11.58
CA GLU A 261 4.55 -22.73 11.20
C GLU A 261 5.95 -22.82 11.83
N LEU A 262 6.05 -22.49 13.13
CA LEU A 262 7.35 -22.44 13.83
C LEU A 262 7.92 -23.85 14.02
N THR A 263 8.94 -24.18 13.23
CA THR A 263 9.58 -25.51 13.20
C THR A 263 10.94 -25.58 13.89
N THR A 264 11.55 -24.44 14.22
CA THR A 264 12.94 -24.39 14.75
C THR A 264 13.01 -24.43 16.27
N GLY A 265 11.88 -24.41 16.97
CA GLY A 265 11.85 -24.30 18.44
C GLY A 265 12.23 -22.91 18.98
N ARG A 266 12.38 -21.92 18.09
CA ARG A 266 12.78 -20.55 18.43
C ARG A 266 11.84 -19.53 17.78
N LEU A 267 11.48 -18.48 18.52
CA LEU A 267 10.78 -17.30 18.01
C LEU A 267 11.60 -16.05 18.33
N ILE A 268 11.85 -15.22 17.32
CA ILE A 268 12.48 -13.92 17.51
C ILE A 268 11.36 -12.91 17.78
N LEU A 269 11.40 -12.32 18.98
CA LEU A 269 10.34 -11.45 19.47
C LEU A 269 10.85 -10.01 19.56
N MET A 270 10.41 -9.15 18.65
CA MET A 270 10.62 -7.70 18.77
C MET A 270 9.46 -7.10 19.55
N VAL A 271 9.71 -6.53 20.72
CA VAL A 271 8.65 -6.11 21.65
C VAL A 271 8.89 -4.71 22.16
N ASP A 272 7.80 -3.95 22.31
CA ASP A 272 7.84 -2.64 22.94
C ASP A 272 8.25 -2.77 24.41
N ALA A 273 9.09 -1.85 24.90
CA ALA A 273 9.62 -1.89 26.26
C ALA A 273 8.52 -1.88 27.35
N THR A 274 7.45 -1.11 27.15
CA THR A 274 6.32 -1.06 28.09
C THR A 274 5.54 -2.38 28.06
N VAL A 275 5.27 -2.89 26.85
CA VAL A 275 4.61 -4.18 26.67
C VAL A 275 5.43 -5.31 27.30
N TRP A 276 6.74 -5.33 27.09
CA TRP A 276 7.63 -6.32 27.71
C TRP A 276 7.57 -6.23 29.22
N SER A 277 7.66 -5.03 29.80
CA SER A 277 7.56 -4.83 31.25
C SER A 277 6.25 -5.34 31.84
N LEU A 278 5.15 -5.29 31.09
CA LEU A 278 3.82 -5.71 31.54
C LEU A 278 3.55 -7.21 31.34
N TYR A 279 4.13 -7.81 30.29
CA TYR A 279 3.70 -9.12 29.79
C TYR A 279 4.84 -10.13 29.62
N SER A 280 6.10 -9.81 29.96
CA SER A 280 7.24 -10.71 29.80
C SER A 280 7.03 -12.07 30.45
N ASP A 281 6.54 -12.11 31.69
CA ASP A 281 6.34 -13.36 32.44
C ASP A 281 5.30 -14.26 31.77
N LYS A 282 4.24 -13.65 31.23
CA LYS A 282 3.20 -14.35 30.48
C LYS A 282 3.74 -14.89 29.16
N MET A 283 4.48 -14.07 28.41
CA MET A 283 5.09 -14.47 27.13
C MET A 283 6.11 -15.60 27.33
N GLN A 284 6.96 -15.52 28.37
CA GLN A 284 7.93 -16.56 28.71
C GLN A 284 7.24 -17.85 29.14
N SER A 285 6.27 -17.78 30.06
CA SER A 285 5.52 -18.97 30.49
C SER A 285 4.73 -19.61 29.33
N TRP A 286 4.23 -18.82 28.39
CA TRP A 286 3.59 -19.33 27.18
C TRP A 286 4.60 -20.10 26.32
N ALA A 287 5.73 -19.47 25.99
CA ALA A 287 6.74 -20.07 25.13
C ALA A 287 7.25 -21.41 25.69
N GLU A 288 7.55 -21.46 27.00
CA GLU A 288 7.93 -22.70 27.69
C GLU A 288 6.85 -23.79 27.56
N SER A 289 5.57 -23.42 27.68
CA SER A 289 4.47 -24.37 27.63
C SER A 289 4.18 -24.95 26.25
N VAL A 290 4.73 -24.36 25.20
CA VAL A 290 4.59 -24.82 23.80
C VAL A 290 5.94 -25.21 23.18
N ASP A 291 6.95 -25.49 24.02
CA ASP A 291 8.30 -25.89 23.62
C ASP A 291 8.98 -24.89 22.66
N LEU A 292 8.88 -23.60 22.95
CA LEU A 292 9.56 -22.51 22.23
C LEU A 292 10.53 -21.75 23.14
N THR A 293 11.66 -21.35 22.56
CA THR A 293 12.57 -20.36 23.15
C THR A 293 12.32 -18.99 22.52
N LEU A 294 12.21 -17.95 23.35
CA LEU A 294 12.12 -16.57 22.87
C LEU A 294 13.52 -15.93 22.79
N ASP A 295 13.89 -15.43 21.61
CA ASP A 295 15.05 -14.54 21.43
C ASP A 295 14.53 -13.11 21.32
N THR A 296 14.50 -12.42 22.46
CA THR A 296 13.80 -11.14 22.59
C THR A 296 14.69 -9.95 22.23
N ILE A 297 14.11 -9.01 21.50
CA ILE A 297 14.67 -7.69 21.16
C ILE A 297 13.69 -6.66 21.73
N VAL A 298 14.11 -5.92 22.76
CA VAL A 298 13.26 -4.94 23.43
C VAL A 298 13.61 -3.54 22.94
N ALA A 299 12.64 -2.81 22.40
CA ALA A 299 12.86 -1.45 21.90
C ALA A 299 11.87 -0.46 22.53
N GLN A 300 12.32 0.78 22.74
CA GLN A 300 11.39 1.88 23.02
C GLN A 300 10.66 2.24 21.73
N ALA A 301 9.33 2.32 21.80
CA ALA A 301 8.50 2.54 20.62
C ALA A 301 7.42 3.61 20.85
N ASN A 302 7.85 4.74 21.41
CA ASN A 302 7.09 5.99 21.38
C ASN A 302 7.47 6.81 20.13
N GLU A 303 6.66 7.80 19.77
CA GLU A 303 6.85 8.57 18.54
C GLU A 303 8.21 9.31 18.48
N ASP A 304 8.72 9.77 19.61
CA ASP A 304 10.05 10.35 19.80
C ASP A 304 11.21 9.34 19.62
N HIS A 305 10.90 8.04 19.68
CA HIS A 305 11.82 6.93 19.44
C HIS A 305 11.60 6.27 18.07
N LYS A 306 10.68 6.78 17.24
CA LYS A 306 10.47 6.33 15.85
C LYS A 306 11.55 6.90 14.93
N THR A 307 12.82 6.67 15.27
CA THR A 307 13.97 7.35 14.65
C THR A 307 14.91 6.38 13.95
N ILE A 308 15.92 6.94 13.27
CA ILE A 308 16.95 6.13 12.62
C ILE A 308 17.83 5.39 13.64
N GLU A 309 18.03 5.94 14.83
CA GLU A 309 18.79 5.31 15.91
C GLU A 309 18.13 4.00 16.35
N THR A 310 16.83 4.03 16.69
CA THR A 310 16.07 2.84 17.07
C THR A 310 16.04 1.82 15.93
N PHE A 311 15.89 2.27 14.69
CA PHE A 311 15.98 1.39 13.52
C PHE A 311 17.35 0.70 13.41
N THR A 312 18.45 1.44 13.52
CA THR A 312 19.80 0.85 13.47
C THR A 312 20.07 -0.11 14.62
N TYR A 313 19.57 0.20 15.82
CA TYR A 313 19.59 -0.72 16.96
C TYR A 313 18.87 -2.04 16.63
N MET A 314 17.68 -1.98 16.04
CA MET A 314 16.96 -3.20 15.62
C MET A 314 17.73 -4.01 14.57
N LEU A 315 18.47 -3.36 13.67
CA LEU A 315 19.34 -4.07 12.71
C LEU A 315 20.53 -4.76 13.40
N ASP A 316 21.15 -4.11 14.39
CA ASP A 316 22.23 -4.70 15.19
C ASP A 316 21.74 -5.90 16.01
N GLU A 317 20.53 -5.81 16.55
CA GLU A 317 19.88 -6.93 17.26
C GLU A 317 19.46 -8.07 16.32
N LEU A 318 18.99 -7.75 15.10
CA LEU A 318 18.81 -8.77 14.05
C LEU A 318 20.14 -9.44 13.67
N LYS A 319 21.26 -8.70 13.73
CA LYS A 319 22.59 -9.30 13.54
C LYS A 319 22.96 -10.25 14.67
N ARG A 320 22.63 -9.90 15.92
CA ARG A 320 22.89 -10.72 17.11
C ARG A 320 22.09 -12.02 17.07
N THR A 321 20.79 -11.92 16.77
CA THR A 321 19.87 -13.07 16.70
C THR A 321 20.10 -13.96 15.47
N ASP A 322 20.57 -13.34 14.38
CA ASP A 322 20.87 -13.92 13.05
C ASP A 322 19.79 -14.88 12.55
N PRO A 323 18.56 -14.40 12.28
CA PRO A 323 17.42 -15.24 11.86
C PRO A 323 17.73 -16.09 10.65
N LEU A 324 17.29 -17.35 10.68
CA LEU A 324 17.15 -18.15 9.48
C LEU A 324 16.15 -17.48 8.54
N ARG A 325 16.64 -17.16 7.34
CA ARG A 325 15.98 -16.25 6.38
C ARG A 325 14.50 -16.53 6.09
N ARG A 326 14.01 -17.77 6.24
CA ARG A 326 12.63 -18.16 5.90
C ARG A 326 11.88 -18.87 7.01
N SER A 327 12.60 -19.66 7.82
CA SER A 327 11.99 -20.54 8.83
C SER A 327 11.89 -19.92 10.22
N GLU A 328 12.43 -18.71 10.41
CA GLU A 328 12.37 -17.97 11.68
C GLU A 328 11.82 -16.56 11.43
N PRO A 329 10.49 -16.41 11.31
CA PRO A 329 9.87 -15.09 11.22
C PRO A 329 10.09 -14.31 12.52
N VAL A 330 10.20 -12.99 12.40
CA VAL A 330 10.16 -12.07 13.54
C VAL A 330 8.70 -11.80 13.93
N LEU A 331 8.34 -11.87 15.21
CA LEU A 331 7.06 -11.36 15.70
C LEU A 331 7.26 -10.00 16.37
N ALA A 332 6.67 -8.95 15.81
CA ALA A 332 6.64 -7.60 16.37
C ALA A 332 5.41 -7.41 17.27
N VAL A 333 5.58 -7.09 18.56
CA VAL A 333 4.50 -6.98 19.55
C VAL A 333 4.51 -5.60 20.23
N GLY A 334 3.62 -4.73 19.80
CA GLY A 334 3.55 -3.34 20.29
C GLY A 334 2.53 -2.48 19.55
N GLY A 335 2.57 -1.16 19.78
CA GLY A 335 1.76 -0.20 19.03
C GLY A 335 2.29 0.06 17.61
N GLY A 336 1.64 0.98 16.89
CA GLY A 336 1.97 1.32 15.49
C GLY A 336 3.44 1.71 15.28
N VAL A 337 4.03 2.45 16.23
CA VAL A 337 5.45 2.85 16.16
C VAL A 337 6.39 1.63 16.16
N LEU A 338 6.15 0.65 17.04
CA LEU A 338 6.98 -0.56 17.08
C LEU A 338 6.80 -1.35 15.79
N THR A 339 5.56 -1.59 15.38
CA THR A 339 5.28 -2.42 14.20
C THR A 339 5.81 -1.80 12.92
N ASP A 340 5.77 -0.48 12.79
CA ASP A 340 6.35 0.24 11.65
C ASP A 340 7.88 0.12 11.66
N THR A 341 8.52 0.38 12.80
CA THR A 341 9.99 0.38 12.88
C THR A 341 10.56 -1.04 12.72
N ALA A 342 9.94 -2.02 13.38
CA ALA A 342 10.32 -3.43 13.28
C ALA A 342 10.04 -4.00 11.89
N GLY A 343 8.89 -3.67 11.30
CA GLY A 343 8.56 -4.06 9.93
C GLY A 343 9.54 -3.47 8.92
N PHE A 344 9.95 -2.21 9.10
CA PHE A 344 10.96 -1.58 8.25
C PHE A 344 12.35 -2.21 8.44
N ALA A 345 12.75 -2.53 9.67
CA ALA A 345 13.97 -3.29 9.94
C ALA A 345 13.95 -4.67 9.23
N CYS A 346 12.82 -5.38 9.28
CA CYS A 346 12.65 -6.66 8.59
C CYS A 346 12.66 -6.51 7.05
N ALA A 347 12.13 -5.42 6.51
CA ALA A 347 12.17 -5.10 5.08
C ALA A 347 13.62 -4.91 4.59
N CYS A 348 14.45 -4.25 5.40
CA CYS A 348 15.86 -3.99 5.06
C CYS A 348 16.76 -5.20 5.31
N TRP A 349 16.54 -5.95 6.40
CA TRP A 349 17.42 -7.04 6.79
C TRP A 349 17.46 -8.14 5.73
N ARG A 350 18.65 -8.41 5.18
CA ARG A 350 18.86 -9.37 4.07
C ARG A 350 17.92 -9.12 2.87
N ARG A 351 17.52 -7.86 2.64
CA ARG A 351 16.54 -7.43 1.63
C ARG A 351 15.15 -8.06 1.80
N GLY A 352 14.74 -8.28 3.04
CA GLY A 352 13.46 -8.86 3.40
C GLY A 352 13.62 -10.21 4.09
N ILE A 353 13.10 -10.29 5.31
CA ILE A 353 12.82 -11.53 6.04
C ILE A 353 11.34 -11.60 6.41
N PRO A 354 10.74 -12.79 6.54
CA PRO A 354 9.37 -12.95 7.01
C PRO A 354 9.20 -12.33 8.40
N TRP A 355 8.06 -11.68 8.60
CA TRP A 355 7.71 -11.10 9.89
C TRP A 355 6.20 -11.14 10.08
N CYS A 356 5.78 -11.10 11.33
CA CYS A 356 4.40 -11.01 11.77
C CYS A 356 4.27 -9.85 12.74
N ARG A 357 3.05 -9.35 12.92
CA ARG A 357 2.78 -8.29 13.90
C ARG A 357 1.60 -8.62 14.79
N LEU A 358 1.66 -8.16 16.02
CA LEU A 358 0.63 -8.26 17.03
C LEU A 358 0.44 -6.85 17.62
N PRO A 359 -0.47 -6.04 17.06
CA PRO A 359 -0.77 -4.71 17.61
C PRO A 359 -1.32 -4.80 19.02
N THR A 360 -0.77 -4.01 19.95
CA THR A 360 -1.21 -3.97 21.36
C THR A 360 -1.97 -2.71 21.75
N THR A 361 -2.19 -1.79 20.79
CA THR A 361 -2.94 -0.54 20.97
C THR A 361 -4.17 -0.54 20.07
N LEU A 362 -5.22 0.19 20.44
CA LEU A 362 -6.43 0.27 19.62
C LEU A 362 -6.13 0.82 18.23
N LEU A 363 -5.35 1.91 18.14
CA LEU A 363 -4.87 2.48 16.89
C LEU A 363 -4.10 1.46 16.05
N GLY A 364 -3.20 0.70 16.69
CA GLY A 364 -2.47 -0.38 16.03
C GLY A 364 -3.41 -1.43 15.42
N ILE A 365 -4.47 -1.81 16.15
CA ILE A 365 -5.43 -2.83 15.72
C ILE A 365 -6.26 -2.35 14.52
N VAL A 366 -6.79 -1.13 14.57
CA VAL A 366 -7.77 -0.67 13.58
C VAL A 366 -7.17 0.02 12.35
N ASP A 367 -5.89 0.40 12.41
CA ASP A 367 -5.24 1.16 11.33
C ASP A 367 -3.81 0.68 11.03
N ALA A 368 -2.84 0.98 11.91
CA ALA A 368 -1.42 0.84 11.57
C ALA A 368 -1.03 -0.62 11.23
N SER A 369 -1.74 -1.61 11.78
CA SER A 369 -1.51 -3.03 11.47
C SER A 369 -2.46 -3.62 10.44
N VAL A 370 -3.28 -2.82 9.76
CA VAL A 370 -4.14 -3.26 8.66
C VAL A 370 -3.40 -3.13 7.32
N GLY A 371 -2.81 -1.98 7.03
CA GLY A 371 -2.04 -1.73 5.80
C GLY A 371 -0.65 -2.36 5.77
N ILE A 372 0.13 -2.12 4.70
CA ILE A 372 1.48 -2.68 4.53
C ILE A 372 2.60 -1.64 4.69
N LYS A 373 2.26 -0.41 5.06
CA LYS A 373 3.25 0.67 5.22
C LYS A 373 4.05 0.46 6.49
N VAL A 374 5.36 0.59 6.39
CA VAL A 374 6.31 0.54 7.51
C VAL A 374 7.32 1.67 7.34
N ALA A 375 7.68 2.37 8.41
CA ALA A 375 8.49 3.58 8.29
C ALA A 375 9.17 3.99 9.60
N ILE A 376 10.10 4.94 9.46
CA ILE A 376 10.64 5.76 10.55
C ILE A 376 10.49 7.24 10.23
N ASN A 377 10.58 8.08 11.26
CA ASN A 377 10.73 9.51 11.10
C ASN A 377 12.19 9.83 10.76
N TYR A 378 12.37 10.56 9.66
CA TYR A 378 13.68 11.06 9.25
C TYR A 378 13.49 12.33 8.44
N HIS A 379 13.87 13.48 9.02
CA HIS A 379 13.57 14.84 8.57
C HIS A 379 12.08 15.21 8.44
N ARG A 380 11.18 14.22 8.42
CA ARG A 380 9.72 14.35 8.42
C ARG A 380 9.06 13.07 8.98
N LYS A 381 7.80 13.19 9.40
CA LYS A 381 6.97 12.05 9.83
C LYS A 381 6.91 10.97 8.74
N ASN A 382 7.19 9.72 9.11
CA ASN A 382 7.24 8.56 8.21
C ASN A 382 8.07 8.82 6.93
N GLY A 383 9.11 9.66 7.02
CA GLY A 383 9.85 10.18 5.86
C GLY A 383 10.66 9.13 5.10
N VAL A 384 11.03 8.03 5.76
CA VAL A 384 11.75 6.91 5.16
C VAL A 384 11.03 5.62 5.54
N GLY A 385 10.67 4.80 4.56
CA GLY A 385 9.90 3.58 4.79
C GLY A 385 9.83 2.65 3.59
N HIS A 386 8.93 1.66 3.67
CA HIS A 386 8.68 0.65 2.65
C HIS A 386 7.22 0.19 2.69
N PHE A 387 6.71 -0.31 1.58
CA PHE A 387 5.49 -1.13 1.53
C PHE A 387 5.87 -2.59 1.74
N PHE A 388 5.83 -3.10 2.97
CA PHE A 388 6.33 -4.43 3.33
C PHE A 388 5.30 -5.21 4.14
N SER A 389 4.53 -6.05 3.47
CA SER A 389 3.47 -6.83 4.10
C SER A 389 4.03 -7.81 5.15
N PRO A 390 3.41 -7.90 6.35
CA PRO A 390 3.65 -9.05 7.23
C PRO A 390 3.06 -10.32 6.63
N SER A 391 3.57 -11.47 7.06
CA SER A 391 2.98 -12.78 6.76
C SER A 391 1.65 -12.97 7.50
N HIS A 392 1.58 -12.50 8.75
CA HIS A 392 0.38 -12.53 9.59
C HIS A 392 0.27 -11.28 10.48
N THR A 393 -0.95 -10.83 10.68
CA THR A 393 -1.32 -9.86 11.72
C THR A 393 -2.24 -10.54 12.74
N PHE A 394 -1.93 -10.43 14.02
CA PHE A 394 -2.68 -11.05 15.12
C PHE A 394 -3.36 -9.98 15.98
N VAL A 395 -4.68 -9.92 15.93
CA VAL A 395 -5.51 -9.02 16.73
C VAL A 395 -5.96 -9.74 17.99
N ASP A 396 -5.45 -9.28 19.14
CA ASP A 396 -5.84 -9.73 20.47
C ASP A 396 -6.26 -8.51 21.31
N SER A 397 -7.57 -8.31 21.47
CA SER A 397 -8.12 -7.17 22.22
C SER A 397 -7.83 -7.24 23.73
N SER A 398 -7.31 -8.36 24.25
CA SER A 398 -6.96 -8.47 25.67
C SER A 398 -5.82 -7.53 26.08
N PHE A 399 -4.96 -7.11 25.14
CA PHE A 399 -3.91 -6.12 25.39
C PHE A 399 -4.47 -4.73 25.71
N LEU A 400 -5.68 -4.40 25.22
CA LEU A 400 -6.29 -3.09 25.45
C LEU A 400 -6.56 -2.81 26.93
N GLY A 401 -6.61 -3.84 27.78
CA GLY A 401 -6.86 -3.69 29.21
C GLY A 401 -5.80 -2.92 30.00
N THR A 402 -4.58 -2.83 29.48
CA THR A 402 -3.50 -2.05 30.10
C THR A 402 -3.23 -0.73 29.39
N VAL A 403 -3.91 -0.46 28.27
CA VAL A 403 -3.73 0.77 27.49
C VAL A 403 -4.37 1.95 28.24
N SER A 404 -3.70 3.10 28.20
CA SER A 404 -4.19 4.33 28.82
C SER A 404 -5.45 4.82 28.10
N LEU A 405 -6.39 5.48 28.83
CA LEU A 405 -7.57 6.06 28.19
C LEU A 405 -7.23 7.10 27.10
N PRO A 406 -6.20 7.96 27.25
CA PRO A 406 -5.74 8.81 26.15
C PRO A 406 -5.36 8.02 24.88
N ASP A 407 -4.63 6.91 25.01
CA ASP A 407 -4.23 6.12 23.83
C ASP A 407 -5.41 5.35 23.23
N ILE A 408 -6.39 4.95 24.05
CA ILE A 408 -7.68 4.44 23.55
C ILE A 408 -8.39 5.52 22.72
N ARG A 409 -8.49 6.75 23.24
CA ARG A 409 -9.11 7.86 22.49
C ARG A 409 -8.36 8.19 21.20
N SER A 410 -7.03 8.14 21.22
CA SER A 410 -6.23 8.26 20.01
C SER A 410 -6.63 7.18 18.98
N GLY A 411 -6.84 5.93 19.39
CA GLY A 411 -7.38 4.90 18.50
C GLY A 411 -8.78 5.22 17.96
N VAL A 412 -9.65 5.84 18.77
CA VAL A 412 -10.98 6.27 18.33
C VAL A 412 -10.91 7.37 17.27
N GLY A 413 -9.88 8.21 17.25
CA GLY A 413 -9.66 9.16 16.16
C GLY A 413 -9.63 8.48 14.78
N GLU A 414 -8.90 7.37 14.64
CA GLU A 414 -8.86 6.59 13.40
C GLU A 414 -10.16 5.84 13.10
N ILE A 415 -10.87 5.40 14.15
CA ILE A 415 -12.21 4.81 13.99
C ILE A 415 -13.16 5.85 13.42
N MET A 416 -13.14 7.08 13.94
CA MET A 416 -13.99 8.17 13.43
C MET A 416 -13.61 8.57 12.01
N LYS A 417 -12.31 8.57 11.65
CA LYS A 417 -11.87 8.75 10.26
C LYS A 417 -12.57 7.74 9.33
N ALA A 418 -12.46 6.44 9.63
CA ALA A 418 -13.04 5.40 8.80
C ALA A 418 -14.59 5.49 8.76
N ALA A 419 -15.22 5.80 9.91
CA ALA A 419 -16.66 5.96 10.01
C ALA A 419 -17.20 7.09 9.14
N LEU A 420 -16.54 8.25 9.16
CA LEU A 420 -16.99 9.45 8.47
C LEU A 420 -16.85 9.35 6.96
N ILE A 421 -15.78 8.71 6.48
CA ILE A 421 -15.45 8.70 5.05
C ILE A 421 -15.96 7.45 4.32
N HIS A 422 -16.35 6.39 5.03
CA HIS A 422 -16.63 5.09 4.39
C HIS A 422 -17.74 4.25 5.01
N ASP A 423 -17.95 4.25 6.34
CA ASP A 423 -18.94 3.35 6.95
C ASP A 423 -19.89 4.03 7.95
N ARG A 424 -21.10 4.32 7.48
CA ARG A 424 -22.19 4.87 8.30
C ARG A 424 -22.57 3.97 9.48
N ARG A 425 -22.52 2.66 9.34
CA ARG A 425 -22.87 1.72 10.43
C ARG A 425 -21.85 1.79 11.55
N LEU A 426 -20.57 1.99 11.19
CA LEU A 426 -19.51 2.24 12.15
C LEU A 426 -19.74 3.55 12.91
N TYR A 427 -20.12 4.62 12.21
CA TYR A 427 -20.49 5.89 12.84
C TYR A 427 -21.63 5.71 13.84
N ASP A 428 -22.74 5.08 13.43
CA ASP A 428 -23.94 4.92 14.26
C ASP A 428 -23.61 4.12 15.54
N LEU A 429 -22.78 3.07 15.45
CA LEU A 429 -22.34 2.31 16.62
C LEU A 429 -21.47 3.12 17.59
N VAL A 430 -20.57 3.96 17.07
CA VAL A 430 -19.75 4.84 17.90
C VAL A 430 -20.60 5.94 18.52
N GLU A 431 -21.58 6.47 17.79
CA GLU A 431 -22.52 7.47 18.29
C GLU A 431 -23.34 6.94 19.49
N GLU A 432 -23.81 5.70 19.38
CA GLU A 432 -24.65 5.04 20.39
C GLU A 432 -23.85 4.52 21.60
N HIS A 433 -22.65 3.95 21.37
CA HIS A 433 -21.93 3.20 22.40
C HIS A 433 -20.54 3.74 22.75
N GLY A 434 -20.00 4.69 21.98
CA GLY A 434 -18.58 5.07 22.03
C GLY A 434 -18.09 5.49 23.42
N GLU A 435 -18.86 6.28 24.17
CA GLU A 435 -18.50 6.69 25.54
C GLU A 435 -18.28 5.48 26.47
N ARG A 436 -19.20 4.51 26.41
CA ARG A 436 -19.10 3.25 27.18
C ARG A 436 -17.89 2.45 26.72
N LEU A 437 -17.71 2.29 25.41
CA LEU A 437 -16.61 1.50 24.84
C LEU A 437 -15.24 2.06 25.20
N ILE A 438 -15.06 3.39 25.14
CA ILE A 438 -13.83 4.07 25.56
C ILE A 438 -13.55 3.79 27.04
N ASN A 439 -14.54 3.97 27.91
CA ASN A 439 -14.37 3.75 29.36
C ASN A 439 -14.06 2.28 29.70
N GLN A 440 -14.53 1.35 28.88
CA GLN A 440 -14.23 -0.08 28.97
C GLN A 440 -12.98 -0.50 28.18
N ARG A 441 -12.24 0.44 27.60
CA ARG A 441 -11.05 0.19 26.74
C ARG A 441 -11.32 -0.80 25.61
N PHE A 442 -12.55 -0.80 25.07
CA PHE A 442 -12.98 -1.73 24.03
C PHE A 442 -12.83 -3.21 24.40
N MET A 443 -12.99 -3.54 25.69
CA MET A 443 -12.91 -4.92 26.18
C MET A 443 -14.29 -5.52 26.51
N GLY A 444 -14.42 -6.82 26.28
CA GLY A 444 -15.47 -7.65 26.89
C GLY A 444 -16.91 -7.31 26.47
N SER A 445 -17.10 -6.72 25.29
CA SER A 445 -18.40 -6.32 24.76
C SER A 445 -18.52 -6.69 23.27
N PRO A 446 -19.63 -7.31 22.84
CA PRO A 446 -19.88 -7.61 21.42
C PRO A 446 -19.87 -6.35 20.54
N GLU A 447 -20.29 -5.21 21.09
CA GLU A 447 -20.25 -3.92 20.39
C GLU A 447 -18.81 -3.47 20.14
N ALA A 448 -17.89 -3.69 21.09
CA ALA A 448 -16.47 -3.40 20.91
C ALA A 448 -15.88 -4.22 19.77
N ASP A 449 -16.15 -5.53 19.76
CA ASP A 449 -15.70 -6.44 18.69
C ASP A 449 -16.29 -6.03 17.33
N ARG A 450 -17.54 -5.55 17.32
CA ARG A 450 -18.19 -5.08 16.09
C ARG A 450 -17.58 -3.79 15.58
N VAL A 451 -17.29 -2.82 16.44
CA VAL A 451 -16.63 -1.56 16.07
C VAL A 451 -15.22 -1.82 15.54
N ILE A 452 -14.43 -2.66 16.21
CA ILE A 452 -13.10 -3.07 15.72
C ILE A 452 -13.22 -3.75 14.36
N LYS A 453 -14.17 -4.69 14.21
CA LYS A 453 -14.38 -5.41 12.95
C LYS A 453 -14.69 -4.44 11.81
N LEU A 454 -15.67 -3.55 11.99
CA LEU A 454 -16.09 -2.61 10.94
C LEU A 454 -14.99 -1.59 10.62
N SER A 455 -14.17 -1.20 11.60
CA SER A 455 -13.02 -0.32 11.34
C SER A 455 -11.99 -1.01 10.44
N ILE A 456 -11.68 -2.29 10.71
CA ILE A 456 -10.78 -3.09 9.88
C ILE A 456 -11.40 -3.36 8.50
N ASP A 457 -12.69 -3.68 8.44
CA ASP A 457 -13.41 -3.87 7.17
C ASP A 457 -13.30 -2.60 6.30
N ALA A 458 -13.66 -1.43 6.85
CA ALA A 458 -13.61 -0.16 6.14
C ALA A 458 -12.21 0.17 5.63
N MET A 459 -11.19 -0.04 6.47
CA MET A 459 -9.80 0.15 6.07
C MET A 459 -9.41 -0.78 4.91
N LEU A 460 -9.69 -2.09 5.03
CA LEU A 460 -9.37 -3.08 3.98
C LEU A 460 -10.13 -2.83 2.67
N GLU A 461 -11.40 -2.43 2.74
CA GLU A 461 -12.19 -2.07 1.57
C GLU A 461 -11.59 -0.85 0.84
N CYS A 462 -11.05 0.11 1.58
CA CYS A 462 -10.41 1.30 1.01
C CYS A 462 -9.01 1.06 0.46
N ILE A 463 -8.17 0.29 1.16
CA ILE A 463 -6.74 0.13 0.79
C ILE A 463 -6.46 -1.15 0.01
N GLY A 464 -7.32 -2.17 0.12
CA GLY A 464 -7.14 -3.48 -0.50
C GLY A 464 -6.94 -3.43 -2.02
N PRO A 465 -7.71 -2.61 -2.76
CA PRO A 465 -7.50 -2.44 -4.20
C PRO A 465 -6.18 -1.75 -4.58
N ASP A 466 -5.55 -1.01 -3.66
CA ASP A 466 -4.32 -0.24 -3.90
C ASP A 466 -3.43 -0.15 -2.65
N LEU A 467 -2.76 -1.27 -2.33
CA LEU A 467 -1.84 -1.35 -1.21
C LEU A 467 -0.53 -0.57 -1.41
N TRP A 468 -0.23 -0.19 -2.65
CA TRP A 468 1.04 0.45 -3.05
C TRP A 468 0.92 1.96 -3.26
N GLU A 469 -0.28 2.52 -3.08
CA GLU A 469 -0.59 3.93 -3.32
C GLU A 469 -0.28 4.38 -4.75
N GLU A 470 -0.59 3.53 -5.73
CA GLU A 470 -0.48 3.88 -7.15
C GLU A 470 -1.54 4.94 -7.52
N ASN A 471 -2.67 4.96 -6.82
CA ASN A 471 -3.66 6.02 -6.88
C ASN A 471 -3.58 6.90 -5.61
N LEU A 472 -3.59 8.24 -5.80
CA LEU A 472 -3.57 9.19 -4.67
C LEU A 472 -4.95 9.78 -4.34
N LEU A 473 -6.03 9.31 -4.97
CA LEU A 473 -7.41 9.50 -4.51
C LEU A 473 -7.74 8.40 -3.51
N ARG A 474 -7.44 8.65 -2.24
CA ARG A 474 -7.48 7.65 -1.18
C ARG A 474 -8.44 8.09 -0.08
N PRO A 475 -9.55 7.37 0.18
CA PRO A 475 -10.49 7.78 1.22
C PRO A 475 -9.83 7.80 2.60
N MET A 476 -8.92 6.85 2.87
CA MET A 476 -8.19 6.74 4.14
C MET A 476 -7.13 7.82 4.37
N ASP A 477 -6.91 8.70 3.40
CA ASP A 477 -6.15 9.93 3.60
C ASP A 477 -7.02 11.04 4.24
N PHE A 478 -8.30 10.79 4.52
CA PHE A 478 -9.15 11.66 5.35
C PHE A 478 -8.56 11.75 6.75
N GLY A 479 -8.68 12.93 7.37
CA GLY A 479 -7.98 13.22 8.61
C GLY A 479 -6.44 13.26 8.49
N HIS A 480 -5.89 13.27 7.26
CA HIS A 480 -4.46 13.39 6.97
C HIS A 480 -4.09 14.53 6.01
N THR A 481 -4.99 15.48 5.81
CA THR A 481 -4.75 16.70 5.01
C THR A 481 -3.98 17.73 5.83
N PHE A 482 -4.38 17.96 7.09
CA PHE A 482 -3.74 18.89 8.02
C PHE A 482 -2.90 18.18 9.10
N SER A 483 -3.34 17.01 9.57
CA SER A 483 -2.86 16.36 10.80
C SER A 483 -1.36 16.10 10.79
N ARG A 484 -0.76 15.76 9.64
CA ARG A 484 0.69 15.52 9.53
C ARG A 484 1.52 16.74 9.93
N THR A 485 1.04 17.93 9.59
CA THR A 485 1.70 19.19 9.95
C THR A 485 1.47 19.51 11.42
N LEU A 486 0.26 19.23 11.92
CA LEU A 486 -0.09 19.46 13.32
C LEU A 486 0.68 18.52 14.27
N GLU A 487 0.77 17.25 13.91
CA GLU A 487 1.50 16.21 14.66
C GLU A 487 3.00 16.48 14.69
N ALA A 488 3.57 16.96 13.58
CA ALA A 488 4.98 17.31 13.50
C ALA A 488 5.35 18.60 14.26
N ASP A 489 4.36 19.41 14.66
CA ASP A 489 4.59 20.62 15.43
C ASP A 489 4.70 20.28 16.92
N GLU A 490 5.94 20.17 17.40
CA GLU A 490 6.26 19.83 18.80
C GLU A 490 5.59 20.75 19.82
N ARG A 491 5.15 21.96 19.44
CA ARG A 491 4.42 22.87 20.34
C ARG A 491 3.05 22.33 20.75
N PHE A 492 2.43 21.50 19.91
CA PHE A 492 1.09 20.98 20.15
C PHE A 492 1.09 19.69 20.96
N PHE A 493 2.19 18.92 20.94
CA PHE A 493 2.33 17.65 21.64
C PHE A 493 1.13 16.71 21.42
N LEU A 494 0.81 16.39 20.17
CA LEU A 494 -0.34 15.53 19.84
C LEU A 494 0.09 14.07 19.69
N ARG A 495 -0.80 13.16 20.09
CA ARG A 495 -0.80 11.79 19.55
C ARG A 495 -1.31 11.83 18.11
N HIS A 496 -0.93 10.83 17.33
CA HIS A 496 -1.36 10.68 15.94
C HIS A 496 -2.89 10.80 15.79
N GLY A 497 -3.65 9.98 16.52
CA GLY A 497 -5.11 9.97 16.40
C GLY A 497 -5.80 11.21 16.98
N GLU A 498 -5.15 11.95 17.87
CA GLU A 498 -5.62 13.27 18.32
C GLU A 498 -5.50 14.29 17.17
N ALA A 499 -4.37 14.30 16.47
CA ALA A 499 -4.17 15.16 15.29
C ALA A 499 -5.14 14.80 14.15
N VAL A 500 -5.37 13.51 13.93
CA VAL A 500 -6.35 13.01 12.94
C VAL A 500 -7.77 13.45 13.30
N ALA A 501 -8.18 13.35 14.56
CA ALA A 501 -9.50 13.80 15.00
C ALA A 501 -9.74 15.30 14.70
N ILE A 502 -8.76 16.15 15.00
CA ILE A 502 -8.85 17.60 14.72
C ILE A 502 -8.94 17.88 13.21
N ASP A 503 -8.20 17.13 12.41
CA ASP A 503 -8.21 17.22 10.95
C ASP A 503 -9.55 16.73 10.35
N CYS A 504 -10.12 15.65 10.89
CA CYS A 504 -11.46 15.19 10.52
C CYS A 504 -12.51 16.28 10.74
N ILE A 505 -12.51 16.93 11.91
CA ILE A 505 -13.44 18.05 12.19
C ILE A 505 -13.25 19.18 11.18
N MET A 506 -12.02 19.63 10.96
CA MET A 506 -11.77 20.74 10.04
C MET A 506 -12.19 20.42 8.60
N ASN A 507 -11.91 19.22 8.09
CA ASN A 507 -12.40 18.81 6.78
C ASN A 507 -13.91 18.69 6.72
N SER A 508 -14.58 18.20 7.78
CA SER A 508 -16.04 18.14 7.84
C SER A 508 -16.68 19.54 7.82
N LEU A 509 -16.09 20.54 8.49
CA LEU A 509 -16.57 21.93 8.43
C LEU A 509 -16.32 22.59 7.06
N ILE A 510 -15.27 22.19 6.35
CA ILE A 510 -15.04 22.60 4.96
C ILE A 510 -16.04 21.92 4.02
N ALA A 511 -16.31 20.63 4.23
CA ALA A 511 -17.30 19.87 3.46
C ALA A 511 -18.70 20.46 3.61
N GLU A 512 -19.06 20.88 4.83
CA GLU A 512 -20.31 21.57 5.12
C GLU A 512 -20.43 22.90 4.36
N GLN A 513 -19.38 23.74 4.35
CA GLN A 513 -19.37 24.97 3.54
C GLN A 513 -19.51 24.71 2.04
N LYS A 514 -19.01 23.57 1.56
CA LYS A 514 -19.13 23.15 0.16
C LYS A 514 -20.49 22.49 -0.15
N GLY A 515 -21.37 22.34 0.85
CA GLY A 515 -22.69 21.72 0.69
C GLY A 515 -22.66 20.19 0.61
N LEU A 516 -21.51 19.56 0.93
CA LEU A 516 -21.34 18.12 0.97
C LEU A 516 -21.87 17.51 2.28
N MET A 517 -21.89 18.29 3.35
CA MET A 517 -22.55 17.95 4.62
C MET A 517 -23.58 19.03 4.96
N THR A 518 -24.63 18.65 5.69
CA THR A 518 -25.57 19.61 6.27
C THR A 518 -25.02 20.20 7.56
N GLU A 519 -25.45 21.42 7.90
CA GLU A 519 -25.15 22.07 9.19
C GLU A 519 -25.47 21.17 10.38
N LYS A 520 -26.61 20.46 10.31
CA LYS A 520 -27.05 19.53 11.35
C LYS A 520 -26.10 18.34 11.52
N GLU A 521 -25.55 17.81 10.44
CA GLU A 521 -24.57 16.71 10.51
C GLU A 521 -23.25 17.20 11.10
N ALA A 522 -22.78 18.39 10.71
CA ALA A 522 -21.59 19.01 11.29
C ALA A 522 -21.76 19.27 12.80
N ASP A 523 -22.91 19.77 13.24
CA ASP A 523 -23.19 20.02 14.66
C ASP A 523 -23.31 18.72 15.46
N ALA A 524 -23.93 17.69 14.90
CA ALA A 524 -24.00 16.36 15.50
C ALA A 524 -22.59 15.76 15.67
N LEU A 525 -21.74 15.92 14.66
CA LEU A 525 -20.36 15.45 14.69
C LEU A 525 -19.52 16.14 15.77
N LEU A 526 -19.56 17.48 15.84
CA LEU A 526 -18.89 18.25 16.88
C LEU A 526 -19.35 17.82 18.28
N SER A 527 -20.67 17.66 18.46
CA SER A 527 -21.26 17.19 19.71
C SER A 527 -20.80 15.76 20.07
N LEU A 528 -20.71 14.87 19.09
CA LEU A 528 -20.22 13.51 19.28
C LEU A 528 -18.75 13.51 19.72
N TYR A 529 -17.87 14.27 19.05
CA TYR A 529 -16.47 14.38 19.43
C TYR A 529 -16.31 14.88 20.87
N ALA A 530 -17.10 15.88 21.26
CA ALA A 530 -17.14 16.38 22.63
C ALA A 530 -17.53 15.29 23.64
N ARG A 531 -18.56 14.48 23.35
CA ARG A 531 -19.00 13.37 24.21
C ARG A 531 -17.95 12.27 24.33
N LEU A 532 -17.30 11.90 23.23
CA LEU A 532 -16.23 10.89 23.22
C LEU A 532 -14.95 11.38 23.92
N GLY A 533 -14.83 12.69 24.15
CA GLY A 533 -13.64 13.33 24.67
C GLY A 533 -12.49 13.37 23.66
N LEU A 534 -12.82 13.40 22.36
CA LEU A 534 -11.86 13.64 21.29
C LEU A 534 -11.58 15.16 21.18
N PRO A 535 -10.35 15.55 20.83
CA PRO A 535 -10.05 16.95 20.58
C PRO A 535 -10.69 17.42 19.27
N CYS A 536 -11.34 18.58 19.29
CA CYS A 536 -11.83 19.26 18.09
C CYS A 536 -10.83 20.34 17.62
N SER A 537 -10.03 20.89 18.54
CA SER A 537 -9.01 21.91 18.28
C SER A 537 -7.85 21.80 19.28
N ILE A 538 -6.88 22.71 19.22
CA ILE A 538 -5.69 22.76 20.10
C ILE A 538 -5.39 24.20 20.48
N ASP A 539 -4.96 24.42 21.72
CA ASP A 539 -4.54 25.74 22.18
C ASP A 539 -3.38 26.28 21.32
N GLY A 540 -3.57 27.49 20.76
CA GLY A 540 -2.56 28.20 19.97
C GLY A 540 -2.52 27.83 18.48
N ILE A 541 -3.40 26.95 18.01
CA ILE A 541 -3.59 26.73 16.57
C ILE A 541 -4.26 27.95 15.92
N THR A 542 -3.98 28.20 14.64
CA THR A 542 -4.54 29.32 13.89
C THR A 542 -4.96 28.87 12.49
N ALA A 543 -5.83 29.61 11.81
CA ALA A 543 -6.13 29.40 10.40
C ALA A 543 -4.86 29.34 9.52
N ALA A 544 -3.82 30.14 9.85
CA ALA A 544 -2.55 30.11 9.13
C ALA A 544 -1.82 28.76 9.25
N THR A 545 -1.97 28.05 10.37
CA THR A 545 -1.43 26.68 10.54
C THR A 545 -2.08 25.72 9.54
N TYR A 546 -3.40 25.78 9.38
CA TYR A 546 -4.13 24.93 8.42
C TYR A 546 -3.81 25.26 6.96
N LYS A 547 -3.67 26.55 6.62
CA LYS A 547 -3.23 26.98 5.28
C LYS A 547 -1.84 26.44 4.93
N LYS A 548 -0.89 26.57 5.86
CA LYS A 548 0.45 25.97 5.70
C LYS A 548 0.36 24.46 5.48
N ALA A 549 -0.46 23.77 6.29
CA ALA A 549 -0.61 22.32 6.19
C ALA A 549 -1.22 21.87 4.85
N ARG A 550 -2.23 22.60 4.33
CA ARG A 550 -2.75 22.41 2.97
C ARG A 550 -1.64 22.54 1.92
N ASP A 551 -0.82 23.57 2.01
CA ASP A 551 0.22 23.81 1.00
C ASP A 551 1.29 22.72 1.02
N GLU A 552 1.64 22.20 2.20
CA GLU A 552 2.58 21.08 2.35
C GLU A 552 2.01 19.75 1.83
N ILE A 553 0.72 19.46 2.04
CA ILE A 553 0.12 18.19 1.58
C ILE A 553 -0.05 18.15 0.06
N ILE A 554 -0.24 19.30 -0.61
CA ILE A 554 -0.27 19.39 -2.08
C ILE A 554 1.04 18.87 -2.68
N VAL A 555 2.19 19.23 -2.09
CA VAL A 555 3.49 18.71 -2.54
C VAL A 555 3.60 17.20 -2.31
N HIS A 556 3.03 16.70 -1.21
CA HIS A 556 3.03 15.26 -0.92
C HIS A 556 2.15 14.46 -1.89
N ARG A 557 1.04 15.04 -2.36
CA ARG A 557 0.07 14.44 -3.27
C ARG A 557 0.30 14.81 -4.74
N ASP A 558 1.58 14.95 -5.12
CA ASP A 558 2.04 15.19 -6.49
C ASP A 558 1.50 16.48 -7.14
N GLY A 559 1.44 17.57 -6.36
CA GLY A 559 1.06 18.89 -6.83
C GLY A 559 -0.44 19.15 -6.87
N LEU A 560 -1.26 18.21 -6.41
CA LEU A 560 -2.72 18.35 -6.30
C LEU A 560 -3.16 18.15 -4.85
N LEU A 561 -4.28 18.77 -4.47
CA LEU A 561 -4.77 18.67 -3.09
C LEU A 561 -5.40 17.29 -2.83
N ARG A 562 -6.25 16.80 -3.75
CA ARG A 562 -6.93 15.49 -3.65
C ARG A 562 -7.45 15.19 -2.25
N ALA A 563 -8.01 16.20 -1.57
CA ALA A 563 -8.44 16.06 -0.19
C ALA A 563 -9.74 15.26 -0.15
N PRO A 564 -9.76 14.07 0.46
CA PRO A 564 -11.01 13.37 0.72
C PRO A 564 -11.84 14.18 1.72
N LEU A 565 -13.11 14.39 1.40
CA LEU A 565 -14.11 15.09 2.19
C LEU A 565 -15.33 14.19 2.35
N PRO A 566 -15.98 14.20 3.53
CA PRO A 566 -17.25 13.51 3.71
C PRO A 566 -18.35 14.17 2.86
N SER A 567 -19.06 13.36 2.07
CA SER A 567 -20.27 13.78 1.34
C SER A 567 -21.51 13.23 2.05
N GLY A 568 -21.73 13.72 3.27
CA GLY A 568 -22.50 13.03 4.29
C GLY A 568 -21.65 12.00 5.04
N VAL A 569 -22.23 11.38 6.07
CA VAL A 569 -21.52 10.40 6.89
C VAL A 569 -21.44 9.04 6.19
N GLY A 570 -20.23 8.54 5.97
CA GLY A 570 -19.94 7.25 5.37
C GLY A 570 -19.72 7.30 3.86
N GLU A 571 -19.69 8.49 3.27
CA GLU A 571 -19.48 8.70 1.83
C GLU A 571 -18.32 9.67 1.60
N CYS A 572 -17.59 9.50 0.49
CA CYS A 572 -16.37 10.23 0.20
C CYS A 572 -16.45 10.94 -1.15
N GLU A 573 -16.15 12.23 -1.16
CA GLU A 573 -15.81 13.01 -2.35
C GLU A 573 -14.40 13.59 -2.24
N TYR A 574 -13.84 14.07 -3.35
CA TYR A 574 -12.50 14.65 -3.37
C TYR A 574 -12.54 16.11 -3.78
N ALA A 575 -11.79 16.95 -3.06
CA ALA A 575 -11.59 18.34 -3.40
C ALA A 575 -10.13 18.60 -3.81
N ASP A 576 -9.95 19.14 -5.02
CA ASP A 576 -8.65 19.62 -5.49
C ASP A 576 -8.37 21.08 -5.11
N GLU A 577 -9.35 21.77 -4.51
CA GLU A 577 -9.21 23.15 -4.05
C GLU A 577 -9.81 23.36 -2.65
N MET A 578 -9.01 23.97 -1.78
CA MET A 578 -9.41 24.53 -0.49
C MET A 578 -8.85 25.95 -0.40
N THR A 579 -9.69 26.95 -0.62
CA THR A 579 -9.29 28.35 -0.59
C THR A 579 -8.95 28.79 0.83
N ASP A 580 -8.15 29.85 0.94
CA ASP A 580 -7.84 30.49 2.23
C ASP A 580 -9.11 30.92 2.97
N GLU A 581 -10.11 31.42 2.25
CA GLU A 581 -11.37 31.88 2.81
C GLU A 581 -12.23 30.72 3.34
N GLU A 582 -12.25 29.57 2.66
CA GLU A 582 -12.92 28.37 3.17
C GLU A 582 -12.29 27.87 4.48
N ILE A 583 -10.95 27.87 4.56
CA ILE A 583 -10.22 27.51 5.78
C ILE A 583 -10.51 28.51 6.91
N GLU A 584 -10.48 29.82 6.62
CA GLU A 584 -10.77 30.86 7.62
C GLU A 584 -12.19 30.78 8.16
N ARG A 585 -13.18 30.54 7.29
CA ARG A 585 -14.58 30.36 7.71
C ARG A 585 -14.79 29.08 8.52
N ALA A 586 -14.15 27.97 8.13
CA ALA A 586 -14.22 26.71 8.87
C ALA A 586 -13.62 26.88 10.26
N PHE A 587 -12.46 27.53 10.32
CA PHE A 587 -11.78 27.83 11.57
C PHE A 587 -12.60 28.75 12.47
N SER A 588 -13.21 29.81 11.92
CA SER A 588 -14.08 30.72 12.68
C SER A 588 -15.30 30.01 13.26
N ARG A 589 -15.92 29.10 12.50
CA ARG A 589 -17.00 28.24 12.98
C ARG A 589 -16.54 27.33 14.11
N LEU A 590 -15.37 26.71 13.97
CA LEU A 590 -14.78 25.87 15.01
C LEU A 590 -14.52 26.68 16.29
N GLU A 591 -13.95 27.88 16.18
CA GLU A 591 -13.71 28.77 17.35
C GLU A 591 -15.00 29.11 18.10
N ALA A 592 -16.11 29.36 17.38
CA ALA A 592 -17.41 29.58 18.01
C ALA A 592 -17.88 28.35 18.81
N PHE A 593 -17.72 27.14 18.26
CA PHE A 593 -18.04 25.91 18.97
C PHE A 593 -17.15 25.70 20.20
N ILE A 594 -15.83 25.94 20.07
CA ILE A 594 -14.86 25.82 21.17
C ILE A 594 -15.18 26.81 22.31
N ALA A 595 -15.65 28.02 21.99
CA ALA A 595 -16.05 28.99 23.01
C ALA A 595 -17.16 28.46 23.94
N ASP A 596 -18.09 27.68 23.38
CA ASP A 596 -19.16 27.02 24.13
C ASP A 596 -18.73 25.68 24.75
N HIS A 597 -17.69 25.04 24.20
CA HIS A 597 -17.19 23.72 24.59
C HIS A 597 -15.68 23.71 24.87
N PRO A 598 -15.17 24.50 25.83
CA PRO A 598 -13.74 24.70 26.03
C PRO A 598 -12.96 23.42 26.37
N GLN A 599 -13.63 22.38 26.87
CA GLN A 599 -13.04 21.06 27.11
C GLN A 599 -12.58 20.33 25.85
N THR A 600 -13.04 20.75 24.67
CA THR A 600 -12.70 20.15 23.37
C THR A 600 -11.49 20.81 22.70
N SER A 601 -10.98 21.91 23.26
CA SER A 601 -9.66 22.44 22.92
C SER A 601 -8.60 21.65 23.67
N TRP A 602 -7.74 20.96 22.92
CA TRP A 602 -6.64 20.22 23.50
C TRP A 602 -5.61 21.17 24.11
N ASN A 603 -5.27 20.93 25.36
CA ASN A 603 -4.24 21.69 26.04
C ASN A 603 -2.92 20.90 26.01
N PRO A 604 -1.86 21.43 25.37
CA PRO A 604 -0.56 20.76 25.29
C PRO A 604 0.06 20.43 26.65
N THR A 605 -0.25 21.17 27.72
CA THR A 605 0.23 20.88 29.09
C THR A 605 -0.43 19.64 29.70
N LYS A 606 -1.46 19.08 29.05
CA LYS A 606 -2.09 17.80 29.42
C LYS A 606 -1.58 16.64 28.56
N SER A 607 -0.70 16.90 27.59
CA SER A 607 -0.13 15.84 26.77
C SER A 607 1.01 15.11 27.47
N PHE A 608 0.81 13.80 27.65
CA PHE A 608 1.77 12.91 28.31
C PHE A 608 3.00 12.56 27.46
N ALA A 609 3.29 13.27 26.36
CA ALA A 609 4.57 13.15 25.64
C ALA A 609 5.79 13.53 26.51
N THR A 610 5.57 14.00 27.74
CA THR A 610 6.60 14.29 28.76
C THR A 610 6.46 13.50 30.05
N ALA A 611 5.55 12.52 30.14
CA ALA A 611 5.57 11.57 31.26
C ALA A 611 6.59 10.46 30.95
N ALA A 612 7.87 10.87 30.98
CA ALA A 612 9.04 9.99 30.94
C ALA A 612 9.16 9.15 32.21
#